data_AF-A0A537CDH3-F1
#
_entry.id   AF-A0A537CDH3-F1
#
_cell.length_a   1.000
_cell.length_b   1.000
_cell.length_c   1.000
_cell.angle_alpha   90.00
_cell.angle_beta   90.00
_cell.angle_gamma   90.00
#
_symmetry.space_group_name_H-M   'P 1'
#
loop_
_entity.id
_entity.type
_entity.pdbx_description
1 polymer ?
#
loop_
_entity_poly.entity_id
_entity_poly.type
_entity_poly.pdbx_seq_one_letter_code
_entity_poly.pdbx_strand_id
1 'polypeptide(L)'
;MNDEDLGKILTNTGLAQFGDSLLNFAYSIALTETTGRPRGTKIPDTILAGAAARAGLRKLLPRRVGRGDVANSLEALLGHVWLQKIITLEEIVACLKTENLDPSKNFSVLAEVALAKLRQQS
;
A
#
# COMPACT_ATOMS: atom_id res chain seq x y z
N MET A 1 -13.20 13.78 0.74
CA MET A 1 -12.64 13.58 -0.62
C MET A 1 -13.60 12.73 -1.42
N ASN A 2 -13.89 13.09 -2.67
CA ASN A 2 -14.80 12.33 -3.52
C ASN A 2 -14.07 11.15 -4.20
N ASP A 3 -14.82 10.25 -4.84
CA ASP A 3 -14.25 9.07 -5.52
C ASP A 3 -13.44 9.42 -6.77
N GLU A 4 -13.69 10.58 -7.39
CA GLU A 4 -12.97 11.02 -8.59
C GLU A 4 -11.52 11.44 -8.26
N ASP A 5 -11.35 12.22 -7.19
CA ASP A 5 -10.05 12.64 -6.67
C ASP A 5 -9.25 11.44 -6.17
N LEU A 6 -9.92 10.49 -5.51
CA LEU A 6 -9.30 9.24 -5.13
C LEU A 6 -8.88 8.41 -6.36
N GLY A 7 -9.70 8.33 -7.39
CA GLY A 7 -9.35 7.67 -8.65
C GLY A 7 -8.11 8.27 -9.33
N LYS A 8 -7.95 9.60 -9.29
CA LYS A 8 -6.74 10.29 -9.79
C LYS A 8 -5.48 9.89 -9.01
N ILE A 9 -5.58 9.76 -7.69
CA ILE A 9 -4.46 9.27 -6.85
C ILE A 9 -4.12 7.83 -7.21
N LEU A 10 -5.12 6.94 -7.23
CA LEU A 10 -4.93 5.50 -7.44
C LEU A 10 -4.38 5.15 -8.83
N THR A 11 -4.56 6.01 -9.83
CA THR A 11 -4.08 5.80 -11.20
C THR A 11 -2.79 6.56 -11.52
N ASN A 12 -2.24 7.29 -10.55
CA ASN A 12 -1.02 8.07 -10.75
C ASN A 12 0.22 7.17 -10.73
N THR A 13 0.86 7.03 -11.90
CA THR A 13 2.04 6.17 -12.08
C THR A 13 3.28 6.67 -11.33
N GLY A 14 3.46 7.98 -11.20
CA GLY A 14 4.57 8.55 -10.43
C GLY A 14 4.43 8.27 -8.94
N LEU A 15 3.21 8.38 -8.41
CA LEU A 15 2.91 7.98 -7.03
C LEU A 15 3.08 6.48 -6.83
N ALA A 16 2.68 5.64 -7.78
CA ALA A 16 2.90 4.19 -7.71
C ALA A 16 4.40 3.84 -7.65
N GLN A 17 5.22 4.40 -8.53
CA GLN A 17 6.68 4.14 -8.54
C GLN A 17 7.37 4.58 -7.25
N PHE A 18 6.99 5.74 -6.71
CA PHE A 18 7.46 6.19 -5.41
C PHE A 18 6.99 5.25 -4.28
N GLY A 19 5.72 4.85 -4.33
CA GLY A 19 5.11 3.89 -3.42
C GLY A 19 5.81 2.53 -3.42
N ASP A 20 6.12 1.94 -4.57
CA ASP A 20 6.87 0.67 -4.69
C ASP A 20 8.19 0.76 -3.91
N SER A 21 8.94 1.85 -4.10
CA SER A 21 10.21 2.07 -3.39
C SER A 21 10.02 2.18 -1.87
N LEU A 22 9.02 2.96 -1.43
CA LEU A 22 8.69 3.12 -0.01
C LEU A 22 8.27 1.79 0.62
N LEU A 23 7.38 1.04 -0.03
CA LEU A 23 6.84 -0.21 0.52
C LEU A 23 7.90 -1.31 0.55
N ASN A 24 8.74 -1.42 -0.48
CA ASN A 24 9.86 -2.37 -0.47
C ASN A 24 10.82 -2.09 0.70
N PHE A 25 11.11 -0.82 0.98
CA PHE A 25 11.94 -0.44 2.13
C PHE A 25 11.25 -0.77 3.45
N ALA A 26 10.00 -0.36 3.64
CA ALA A 26 9.25 -0.63 4.86
C ALA A 26 9.07 -2.14 5.14
N TYR A 27 8.81 -2.92 4.09
CA TYR A 27 8.69 -4.37 4.21
C TYR A 27 10.04 -5.05 4.54
N SER A 28 11.13 -4.54 3.98
CA SER A 28 12.49 -4.99 4.32
C SER A 28 12.83 -4.71 5.79
N ILE A 29 12.43 -3.55 6.33
CA ILE A 29 12.55 -3.25 7.77
C ILE A 29 11.71 -4.24 8.58
N ALA A 30 10.43 -4.41 8.25
CA ALA A 30 9.53 -5.31 8.96
C ALA A 30 10.07 -6.75 9.04
N LEU A 31 10.62 -7.27 7.93
CA LEU A 31 11.27 -8.59 7.90
C LEU A 31 12.56 -8.61 8.72
N THR A 32 13.37 -7.56 8.64
CA THR A 32 14.62 -7.45 9.41
C THR A 32 14.35 -7.49 10.90
N GLU A 33 13.37 -6.71 11.37
CA GLU A 33 12.98 -6.67 12.78
C GLU A 33 12.32 -7.97 13.24
N THR A 34 11.48 -8.59 12.40
CA THR A 34 10.79 -9.85 12.75
C THR A 34 11.77 -11.02 12.83
N THR A 35 12.77 -11.07 11.95
CA THR A 35 13.72 -12.20 11.87
C THR A 35 15.01 -11.97 12.65
N GLY A 36 15.26 -10.74 13.12
CA GLY A 36 16.51 -10.34 13.76
C GLY A 36 17.73 -10.32 12.82
N ARG A 37 17.53 -10.38 11.50
CA ARG A 37 18.60 -10.42 10.50
C ARG A 37 18.34 -9.43 9.36
N PRO A 38 19.30 -8.56 8.99
CA PRO A 38 19.13 -7.64 7.87
C PRO A 38 18.72 -8.34 6.58
N ARG A 39 17.61 -7.91 5.97
CA ARG A 39 17.10 -8.46 4.72
C ARG A 39 16.48 -7.37 3.85
N GLY A 40 16.91 -7.31 2.60
CA GLY A 40 16.23 -6.55 1.55
C GLY A 40 15.38 -7.49 0.71
N THR A 41 14.11 -7.13 0.48
CA THR A 41 13.26 -7.90 -0.45
C THR A 41 12.36 -6.98 -1.24
N LYS A 42 12.14 -7.33 -2.50
CA LYS A 42 11.04 -6.76 -3.28
C LYS A 42 9.75 -7.52 -2.96
N ILE A 43 8.65 -6.78 -2.81
CA ILE A 43 7.32 -7.35 -2.63
C ILE A 43 6.82 -7.84 -4.00
N PRO A 44 6.33 -9.08 -4.12
CA PRO A 44 5.69 -9.54 -5.36
C PRO A 44 4.38 -8.78 -5.64
N ASP A 45 4.20 -8.30 -6.87
CA ASP A 45 2.98 -7.59 -7.32
C ASP A 45 1.70 -8.41 -7.05
N THR A 46 1.78 -9.74 -7.05
CA THR A 46 0.64 -10.61 -6.74
C THR A 46 0.14 -10.43 -5.31
N ILE A 47 1.03 -10.15 -4.36
CA ILE A 47 0.66 -9.88 -2.96
C ILE A 47 -0.06 -8.53 -2.88
N LEU A 48 0.49 -7.50 -3.51
CA LEU A 48 -0.06 -6.15 -3.53
C LEU A 48 -1.40 -6.10 -4.27
N ALA A 49 -1.52 -6.76 -5.43
CA ALA A 49 -2.78 -6.85 -6.16
C ALA A 49 -3.85 -7.59 -5.34
N GLY A 50 -3.47 -8.66 -4.63
CA GLY A 50 -4.36 -9.37 -3.71
C GLY A 50 -4.84 -8.48 -2.56
N ALA A 51 -3.92 -7.72 -1.96
CA ALA A 51 -4.20 -6.79 -0.88
C ALA A 51 -5.11 -5.64 -1.31
N ALA A 52 -4.81 -5.03 -2.45
CA ALA A 52 -5.60 -3.95 -3.04
C ALA A 52 -7.03 -4.40 -3.37
N ALA A 53 -7.19 -5.63 -3.88
CA ALA A 53 -8.50 -6.21 -4.14
C ALA A 53 -9.27 -6.45 -2.83
N ARG A 54 -8.62 -6.98 -1.79
CA ARG A 54 -9.20 -7.18 -0.46
C ARG A 54 -9.65 -5.87 0.19
N ALA A 55 -8.85 -4.82 0.10
CA ALA A 55 -9.15 -3.47 0.59
C ALA A 55 -10.21 -2.73 -0.24
N GLY A 56 -10.72 -3.33 -1.33
CA GLY A 56 -11.77 -2.75 -2.16
C GLY A 56 -11.30 -1.72 -3.20
N LEU A 57 -9.99 -1.48 -3.35
CA LEU A 57 -9.44 -0.51 -4.31
C LEU A 57 -9.83 -0.83 -5.76
N ARG A 58 -9.99 -2.11 -6.10
CA ARG A 58 -10.42 -2.54 -7.45
C ARG A 58 -11.73 -1.88 -7.92
N LYS A 59 -12.65 -1.59 -6.99
CA LYS A 59 -13.96 -0.99 -7.29
C LYS A 59 -13.86 0.51 -7.61
N LEU A 60 -12.77 1.15 -7.18
CA LEU A 60 -12.50 2.58 -7.38
C LEU A 60 -11.69 2.83 -8.67
N LEU A 61 -11.16 1.77 -9.28
CA LEU A 61 -10.41 1.83 -10.52
C LEU A 61 -11.33 1.78 -11.75
N PRO A 62 -10.86 2.31 -12.91
CA PRO A 62 -11.56 2.16 -14.17
C PRO A 62 -11.91 0.70 -14.52
N ARG A 63 -12.91 0.53 -15.38
CA ARG A 63 -13.44 -0.81 -15.72
C ARG A 63 -12.38 -1.70 -16.39
N ARG A 64 -11.52 -1.12 -17.25
CA ARG A 64 -10.42 -1.79 -17.97
C ARG A 64 -9.09 -1.59 -17.24
N VAL A 65 -8.81 -2.40 -16.24
CA VAL A 65 -7.52 -2.42 -15.53
C VAL A 65 -7.03 -3.86 -15.35
N GLY A 66 -5.73 -4.06 -15.50
CA GLY A 66 -5.04 -5.33 -15.31
C GLY A 66 -4.64 -5.56 -13.85
N ARG A 67 -4.04 -6.73 -13.56
CA ARG A 67 -3.55 -7.06 -12.21
C ARG A 67 -2.45 -6.09 -11.73
N GLY A 68 -1.56 -5.68 -12.64
CA GLY A 68 -0.51 -4.71 -12.34
C GLY A 68 -1.08 -3.35 -11.92
N ASP A 69 -2.09 -2.85 -12.62
CA ASP A 69 -2.76 -1.60 -12.25
C ASP A 69 -3.41 -1.65 -10.86
N VAL A 70 -3.92 -2.83 -10.47
CA VAL A 70 -4.49 -3.05 -9.13
C VAL A 70 -3.39 -3.01 -8.07
N ALA A 71 -2.22 -3.60 -8.30
CA ALA A 71 -1.07 -3.46 -7.40
C ALA A 71 -0.60 -2.00 -7.32
N ASN A 72 -0.40 -1.36 -8.47
CA ASN A 72 0.02 0.05 -8.57
C ASN A 72 -0.93 0.99 -7.82
N SER A 73 -2.23 0.69 -7.77
CA SER A 73 -3.19 1.50 -7.03
C SER A 73 -2.93 1.54 -5.53
N LEU A 74 -2.49 0.42 -4.96
CA LEU A 74 -2.12 0.34 -3.55
C LEU A 74 -0.81 1.09 -3.28
N GLU A 75 0.17 0.93 -4.17
CA GLU A 75 1.43 1.67 -4.08
C GLU A 75 1.20 3.18 -4.18
N ALA A 76 0.37 3.62 -5.12
CA ALA A 76 0.05 5.02 -5.31
C ALA A 76 -0.68 5.61 -4.10
N LEU A 77 -1.66 4.88 -3.54
CA LEU A 77 -2.36 5.27 -2.31
C LEU A 77 -1.36 5.48 -1.17
N LEU A 78 -0.54 4.48 -0.87
CA LEU A 78 0.37 4.50 0.27
C LEU A 78 1.49 5.52 0.10
N GLY A 79 2.01 5.68 -1.13
CA GLY A 79 2.93 6.75 -1.47
C GLY A 79 2.33 8.14 -1.24
N HIS A 80 1.08 8.34 -1.66
CA HIS A 80 0.37 9.61 -1.48
C HIS A 80 0.17 9.96 0.01
N VAL A 81 -0.43 9.06 0.79
CA VAL A 81 -0.74 9.35 2.20
C VAL A 81 0.52 9.57 3.04
N TRP A 82 1.63 8.92 2.70
CA TRP A 82 2.91 9.15 3.35
C TRP A 82 3.52 10.51 2.97
N LEU A 83 3.46 10.90 1.69
CA LEU A 83 3.91 12.23 1.23
C LEU A 83 3.12 13.36 1.90
N GLN A 84 1.81 13.14 2.10
CA GLN A 84 0.92 14.05 2.82
C GLN A 84 1.08 14.00 4.35
N LYS A 85 2.01 13.20 4.89
CA LYS A 85 2.26 13.04 6.34
C LYS A 85 1.05 12.54 7.14
N ILE A 86 0.14 11.83 6.47
CA ILE A 86 -1.07 11.22 7.08
C ILE A 86 -0.71 9.94 7.83
N ILE A 87 0.29 9.21 7.31
CA ILE A 87 0.89 8.05 7.95
C ILE A 87 2.41 8.19 8.01
N THR A 88 3.03 7.61 9.04
CA THR A 88 4.50 7.57 9.17
C THR A 88 5.10 6.26 8.66
N LEU A 89 6.43 6.22 8.51
CA LEU A 89 7.13 4.98 8.13
C LEU A 89 6.96 3.91 9.22
N GLU A 90 7.00 4.32 10.49
CA GLU A 90 6.86 3.43 11.65
C GLU A 90 5.46 2.80 11.69
N GLU A 91 4.41 3.55 11.37
CA GLU A 91 3.05 3.01 11.25
C GLU A 91 2.95 1.98 10.12
N ILE A 92 3.56 2.26 8.96
CA ILE A 92 3.63 1.31 7.84
C ILE A 92 4.35 0.03 8.29
N VAL A 93 5.55 0.15 8.86
CA VAL A 93 6.36 -0.99 9.33
C VAL A 93 5.58 -1.80 10.37
N ALA A 94 4.93 -1.15 11.33
CA ALA A 94 4.13 -1.82 12.36
C ALA A 94 2.98 -2.63 11.77
N CYS A 95 2.27 -2.12 10.76
CA CYS A 95 1.24 -2.88 10.05
C CYS A 95 1.81 -4.06 9.25
N LEU A 96 3.03 -3.93 8.74
CA LEU A 96 3.67 -4.96 7.92
C LEU A 96 4.37 -6.05 8.73
N LYS A 97 4.65 -5.81 10.03
CA LYS A 97 5.22 -6.83 10.92
C LYS A 97 4.36 -8.09 10.88
N THR A 98 5.02 -9.18 10.50
CA THR A 98 4.39 -10.48 10.31
C THR A 98 4.27 -11.20 11.64
N GLU A 99 3.31 -10.81 12.48
CA GLU A 99 2.80 -11.73 13.51
C GLU A 99 1.99 -12.87 12.86
N ASN A 100 1.48 -12.66 11.64
CA ASN A 100 0.74 -13.65 10.84
C ASN A 100 1.41 -13.92 9.48
N LEU A 101 1.33 -15.17 9.01
CA LEU A 101 1.94 -15.70 7.79
C LEU A 101 1.36 -15.19 6.45
N ASP A 102 0.48 -14.17 6.45
CA ASP A 102 -0.16 -13.65 5.22
C ASP A 102 0.17 -12.16 4.98
N PRO A 103 1.26 -11.86 4.23
CA PRO A 103 1.61 -10.50 3.85
C PRO A 103 0.48 -9.76 3.12
N SER A 104 -0.33 -10.46 2.32
CA SER A 104 -1.42 -9.83 1.57
C SER A 104 -2.50 -9.28 2.50
N LYS A 105 -2.77 -9.97 3.62
CA LYS A 105 -3.66 -9.47 4.67
C LYS A 105 -3.09 -8.22 5.34
N ASN A 106 -1.82 -8.22 5.69
CA ASN A 106 -1.17 -7.07 6.34
C ASN A 106 -1.23 -5.81 5.45
N PHE A 107 -0.93 -5.95 4.15
CA PHE A 107 -1.07 -4.85 3.20
C PHE A 107 -2.52 -4.39 3.02
N SER A 108 -3.51 -5.29 3.09
CA SER A 108 -4.94 -4.91 3.03
C SER A 108 -5.32 -4.04 4.22
N VAL A 109 -4.91 -4.43 5.44
CA VAL A 109 -5.18 -3.66 6.66
C VAL A 109 -4.51 -2.29 6.58
N LEU A 110 -3.26 -2.21 6.12
CA LEU A 110 -2.57 -0.94 5.92
C LEU A 110 -3.32 -0.03 4.92
N ALA A 111 -3.83 -0.59 3.82
CA ALA A 111 -4.62 0.14 2.84
C ALA A 111 -5.92 0.68 3.44
N GLU A 112 -6.62 -0.13 4.24
CA GLU A 112 -7.85 0.26 4.93
C GLU A 112 -7.60 1.40 5.92
N VAL A 113 -6.52 1.33 6.70
CA VAL A 113 -6.09 2.40 7.61
C VAL A 113 -5.77 3.68 6.84
N ALA A 114 -5.02 3.58 5.74
CA ALA A 114 -4.67 4.71 4.90
C ALA A 114 -5.92 5.38 4.30
N LEU A 115 -6.86 4.60 3.77
CA LEU A 115 -8.13 5.11 3.25
C LEU A 115 -8.97 5.79 4.34
N ALA A 116 -9.05 5.18 5.53
CA ALA A 116 -9.81 5.73 6.64
C ALA A 116 -9.25 7.09 7.08
N LYS A 117 -7.93 7.20 7.27
CA LYS A 117 -7.27 8.45 7.65
C LYS A 117 -7.38 9.51 6.56
N LEU A 118 -7.18 9.13 5.29
CA LEU A 118 -7.29 10.03 4.15
C LEU A 118 -8.69 10.65 4.02
N ARG A 119 -9.73 9.87 4.31
CA ARG A 119 -11.12 10.35 4.33
C ARG A 119 -11.44 11.29 5.49
N GLN A 120 -10.74 11.19 6.62
CA GLN A 120 -10.96 12.05 7.79
C GLN A 120 -10.31 13.44 7.66
N GLN A 121 -9.35 13.61 6.74
CA GLN A 121 -8.66 14.89 6.52
C GLN A 121 -9.28 15.76 5.42
N SER A 122 -10.36 15.29 4.78
CA SER A 122 -11.02 15.96 3.65
C SER A 122 -12.46 16.31 3.96
#